data_AF-A0A7L8D357-F1
#
_entry.id   AF-A0A7L8D357-F1
#
_cell.length_a   1.000
_cell.length_b   1.000
_cell.length_c   1.000
_cell.angle_alpha   90.00
_cell.angle_beta   90.00
_cell.angle_gamma   90.00
#
_symmetry.space_group_name_H-M   'P 1'
#
loop_
_entity.id
_entity.type
_entity.pdbx_description
1 polymer ?
#
loop_
_entity_poly.entity_id
_entity_poly.type
_entity_poly.pdbx_seq_one_letter_code
_entity_poly.pdbx_strand_id
1 'polypeptide(L)'
;MTGDATAASAESETAPRVTVVAGSPTEVELAAAHAVIAAVLAEQHERGVERVDPLVDHWSSRARQMRQPLAPGPGAWAASRGMRG
;
A
#
# COMPACT_ATOMS: atom_id res chain seq x y z
N MET A 1 -5.65 -30.50 -22.45
CA MET A 1 -5.94 -30.02 -21.08
C MET A 1 -5.35 -28.63 -20.97
N THR A 2 -6.05 -27.61 -21.50
CA THR A 2 -5.60 -26.21 -21.49
C THR A 2 -6.83 -25.33 -21.71
N GLY A 3 -7.38 -24.80 -20.61
CA GLY A 3 -8.60 -24.01 -20.63
C GLY A 3 -8.79 -23.14 -19.39
N ASP A 4 -7.70 -22.74 -18.71
CA ASP A 4 -7.78 -22.00 -17.44
C ASP A 4 -7.05 -20.64 -17.46
N ALA A 5 -6.28 -20.33 -18.51
CA ALA A 5 -5.52 -19.07 -18.57
C ALA A 5 -6.40 -17.83 -18.88
N THR A 6 -7.60 -18.02 -19.43
CA THR A 6 -8.51 -16.91 -19.79
C THR A 6 -9.33 -16.40 -18.60
N ALA A 7 -9.59 -17.22 -17.58
CA ALA A 7 -10.43 -16.82 -16.44
C ALA A 7 -9.73 -15.83 -15.48
N ALA A 8 -8.42 -15.99 -15.26
CA ALA A 8 -7.64 -15.11 -14.37
C ALA A 8 -7.52 -13.65 -14.84
N SER A 9 -7.75 -13.39 -16.14
CA SER A 9 -7.68 -12.02 -16.69
C SER A 9 -8.94 -11.20 -16.40
N ALA A 10 -10.10 -11.85 -16.21
CA ALA A 10 -11.39 -11.17 -16.02
C ALA A 10 -11.59 -10.64 -14.58
N GLU A 11 -11.01 -11.29 -13.57
CA GLU A 11 -11.10 -10.81 -12.18
C GLU A 11 -10.24 -9.56 -11.90
N SER A 12 -9.21 -9.32 -12.72
CA SER A 12 -8.32 -8.16 -12.60
C SER A 12 -8.97 -6.84 -13.06
N GLU A 13 -10.12 -6.90 -13.74
CA GLU A 13 -10.79 -5.72 -14.32
C GLU A 13 -11.71 -4.99 -13.32
N THR A 14 -12.07 -5.63 -12.20
CA THR A 14 -12.99 -5.08 -11.20
C THR A 14 -12.27 -4.38 -10.03
N ALA A 15 -10.95 -4.52 -9.90
CA ALA A 15 -10.21 -3.84 -8.84
C ALA A 15 -10.11 -2.33 -9.13
N PRO A 16 -10.36 -1.44 -8.15
CA PRO A 16 -10.21 0.00 -8.35
C PRO A 16 -8.78 0.31 -8.77
N ARG A 17 -8.62 0.81 -10.01
CA ARG A 17 -7.32 1.18 -10.57
C ARG A 17 -6.93 2.57 -10.10
N VAL A 18 -5.98 2.63 -9.18
CA VAL A 18 -5.32 3.89 -8.81
C VAL A 18 -4.15 4.13 -9.76
N THR A 19 -4.13 5.29 -10.42
CA THR A 19 -3.03 5.73 -11.27
C THR A 19 -2.34 6.92 -10.62
N VAL A 20 -1.03 6.86 -10.43
CA VAL A 20 -0.24 7.97 -9.90
C VAL A 20 0.06 8.93 -11.04
N VAL A 21 -0.54 10.13 -10.98
CA VAL A 21 -0.43 11.14 -12.04
C VAL A 21 0.77 12.07 -11.86
N ALA A 22 1.24 12.26 -10.62
CA ALA A 22 2.34 13.15 -10.30
C ALA A 22 3.06 12.72 -9.00
N GLY A 23 4.31 13.15 -8.85
CA GLY A 23 5.08 13.05 -7.61
C GLY A 23 5.32 14.44 -6.98
N SER A 24 5.68 14.47 -5.69
CA SER A 24 5.91 15.69 -4.90
C SER A 24 4.66 16.58 -4.72
N PRO A 25 3.61 16.09 -4.01
CA PRO A 25 2.43 16.91 -3.73
C PRO A 25 2.80 18.16 -2.94
N THR A 26 2.03 19.22 -3.12
CA THR A 26 2.10 20.40 -2.25
C THR A 26 1.58 20.06 -0.84
N GLU A 27 1.97 20.85 0.16
CA GLU A 27 1.47 20.70 1.54
C GLU A 27 -0.07 20.75 1.62
N VAL A 28 -0.69 21.58 0.77
CA VAL A 28 -2.16 21.73 0.72
C VAL A 28 -2.80 20.46 0.16
N GLU A 29 -2.27 19.91 -0.93
CA GLU A 29 -2.78 18.66 -1.52
C GLU A 29 -2.58 17.47 -0.56
N LEU A 30 -1.44 17.44 0.13
CA LEU A 30 -1.16 16.43 1.15
C LEU A 30 -2.16 16.52 2.31
N ALA A 31 -2.44 17.72 2.81
CA ALA A 31 -3.42 17.95 3.85
C ALA A 31 -4.84 17.58 3.40
N ALA A 32 -5.22 17.91 2.16
CA ALA A 32 -6.52 17.56 1.60
C ALA A 32 -6.71 16.04 1.49
N ALA A 33 -5.71 15.31 0.97
CA ALA A 33 -5.74 13.86 0.91
C ALA A 33 -5.84 13.23 2.30
N HIS A 34 -5.08 13.74 3.27
CA HIS A 34 -5.15 13.28 4.66
C HIS A 34 -6.54 13.50 5.26
N ALA A 35 -7.15 14.67 5.06
CA ALA A 35 -8.49 14.98 5.59
C ALA A 35 -9.57 14.02 5.06
N VAL A 36 -9.53 13.69 3.76
CA VAL A 36 -10.46 12.71 3.16
C VAL A 36 -10.27 11.33 3.77
N ILE A 37 -9.02 10.85 3.89
CA ILE A 37 -8.71 9.56 4.50
C ILE A 37 -9.19 9.51 5.96
N ALA A 38 -8.91 10.57 6.73
CA ALA A 38 -9.32 10.67 8.13
C ALA A 38 -10.85 10.66 8.29
N ALA A 39 -11.59 11.36 7.43
CA ALA A 39 -13.05 11.37 7.43
C ALA A 39 -13.63 9.97 7.15
N VAL A 40 -13.09 9.26 6.15
CA VAL A 40 -13.51 7.88 5.83
C VAL A 40 -13.25 6.94 7.02
N LEU A 41 -12.09 7.05 7.66
CA LEU A 41 -11.74 6.24 8.83
C LEU A 41 -12.64 6.53 10.03
N ALA A 42 -12.96 7.81 10.30
CA ALA A 42 -13.89 8.20 11.35
C ALA A 42 -15.28 7.60 11.11
N GLU A 43 -15.76 7.66 9.86
CA GLU A 43 -17.05 7.09 9.49
C GLU A 43 -17.07 5.55 9.63
N GLN A 44 -15.99 4.85 9.25
CA GLN A 44 -15.89 3.40 9.45
C GLN A 44 -15.91 3.03 10.94
N HIS A 45 -15.24 3.83 11.77
CA HIS A 45 -15.22 3.65 13.21
C HIS A 45 -16.62 3.81 13.83
N GLU A 46 -17.37 4.84 13.43
CA GLU A 46 -18.74 5.07 13.88
C GLU A 46 -19.71 3.96 13.46
N ARG A 47 -19.54 3.43 12.24
CA ARG A 47 -20.35 2.31 11.71
C ARG A 47 -20.06 0.97 12.39
N GLY A 48 -19.12 0.90 13.33
CA GLY A 48 -18.79 -0.31 14.07
C GLY A 48 -18.28 -1.45 13.19
N VAL A 49 -17.68 -1.11 12.03
CA VAL A 49 -17.12 -2.11 11.12
C VAL A 49 -16.05 -2.88 11.88
N GLU A 50 -16.23 -4.21 11.97
CA GLU A 50 -15.30 -5.08 12.65
C GLU A 50 -13.89 -4.88 12.06
N ARG A 51 -12.92 -4.69 12.95
CA ARG A 51 -11.53 -4.48 12.56
C ARG A 51 -11.07 -5.78 11.93
N VAL A 52 -11.07 -5.84 10.60
CA VAL A 52 -10.52 -6.96 9.83
C VAL A 52 -9.12 -7.23 10.40
N ASP A 53 -8.84 -8.49 10.74
CA ASP A 53 -7.52 -8.88 11.21
C ASP A 53 -6.45 -8.28 10.29
N PRO A 54 -5.33 -7.78 10.85
CA PRO A 54 -4.32 -7.13 10.04
C PRO A 54 -3.94 -8.06 8.89
N LEU A 55 -4.11 -7.55 7.67
CA LEU A 55 -3.81 -8.27 6.45
C LEU A 55 -2.40 -8.87 6.57
N VAL A 56 -2.20 -10.07 6.02
CA VAL A 56 -0.87 -10.68 5.99
C VAL A 56 0.11 -9.68 5.39
N ASP A 57 1.00 -9.15 6.22
CA ASP A 57 1.96 -8.15 5.81
C ASP A 57 3.05 -8.83 4.98
N HIS A 58 2.79 -8.90 3.68
CA HIS A 58 3.71 -9.48 2.71
C HIS A 58 5.04 -8.70 2.62
N TRP A 59 5.08 -7.45 3.07
CA TRP A 59 6.29 -6.64 3.09
C TRP A 59 7.19 -7.03 4.27
N SER A 60 6.66 -7.15 5.49
CA SER A 60 7.45 -7.63 6.64
C SER A 60 7.84 -9.11 6.49
N SER A 61 7.01 -9.94 5.87
CA SER A 61 7.34 -11.33 5.55
C SER A 61 8.56 -11.43 4.62
N ARG A 62 8.64 -10.55 3.62
CA ARG A 62 9.76 -10.46 2.68
C ARG A 62 11.01 -9.80 3.28
N ALA A 63 10.87 -8.95 4.30
CA ALA A 63 12.00 -8.30 4.96
C ALA A 63 13.02 -9.31 5.54
N ARG A 64 12.55 -10.49 5.99
CA ARG A 64 13.43 -11.57 6.46
C ARG A 64 14.31 -12.20 5.37
N GLN A 65 13.95 -12.04 4.10
CA GLN A 65 14.71 -12.56 2.96
C GLN A 65 15.76 -11.56 2.47
N MET A 66 15.77 -10.33 2.98
CA MET A 66 16.76 -9.33 2.61
C MET A 66 18.08 -9.61 3.31
N ARG A 67 19.20 -9.35 2.62
CA ARG A 67 20.55 -9.48 3.20
C ARG A 67 20.75 -8.63 4.44
N GLN A 68 20.07 -7.49 4.53
CA GLN A 68 20.17 -6.54 5.63
C GLN A 68 18.75 -6.04 5.97
N PRO A 69 18.36 -6.06 7.26
CA PRO A 69 17.06 -5.57 7.69
C PRO A 69 16.84 -4.09 7.34
N LEU A 70 15.65 -3.75 6.87
CA LEU A 70 15.21 -2.36 6.72
C LEU A 70 14.74 -1.85 8.08
N ALA A 71 15.40 -0.83 8.63
CA ALA A 71 14.96 -0.16 9.84
C ALA A 71 14.05 1.02 9.48
N PRO A 72 12.78 1.07 9.95
CA PRO A 72 11.94 2.23 9.74
C PRO A 72 12.51 3.45 10.50
N GLY A 73 12.49 4.61 9.87
CA GLY A 73 12.94 5.84 10.49
C GLY A 73 13.23 6.96 9.48
N PRO A 74 13.40 8.20 9.95
CA PRO A 74 13.80 9.32 9.10
C PRO A 74 15.07 8.97 8.32
N GLY A 75 15.06 9.18 6.99
CA GLY A 75 16.20 8.89 6.12
C GLY A 75 16.39 7.41 5.75
N ALA A 76 15.65 6.47 6.33
CA ALA A 76 15.78 5.04 6.03
C ALA A 76 15.52 4.72 4.54
N TRP A 77 14.59 5.44 3.93
CA TRP A 77 14.30 5.34 2.51
C TRP A 77 15.49 5.76 1.63
N ALA A 78 16.21 6.81 2.02
CA ALA A 78 17.42 7.24 1.30
C ALA A 78 18.58 6.25 1.51
N ALA A 79 18.72 5.70 2.72
CA ALA A 79 19.73 4.69 3.04
C ALA A 79 19.58 3.41 2.20
N SER A 80 18.35 3.04 1.84
CA SER A 80 18.08 1.88 0.97
C SER A 80 18.70 1.99 -0.43
N ARG A 81 19.00 3.21 -0.91
CA ARG A 81 19.56 3.45 -2.26
C ARG A 81 20.96 2.86 -2.42
N GLY A 82 21.73 2.78 -1.32
CA GLY A 82 23.08 2.18 -1.31
C GLY A 82 23.11 0.66 -1.16
N MET A 83 21.95 0.02 -0.97
CA MET A 83 21.84 -1.43 -0.74
C MET A 83 21.70 -2.24 -2.04
N ARG A 84 21.70 -1.59 -3.21
CA ARG A 84 21.82 -2.27 -4.51
C ARG A 84 23.30 -2.53 -4.80
N GLY A 85 23.75 -3.74 -4.49
CA GLY A 85 24.94 -4.36 -5.07
C GLY A 85 24.55 -5.43 -6.06
#